data_AF-A0AAU2IVE4-F1
#
_entry.id   AF-A0AAU2IVE4-F1
#
_cell.length_a   1.000
_cell.length_b   1.000
_cell.length_c   1.000
_cell.angle_alpha   90.00
_cell.angle_beta   90.00
_cell.angle_gamma   90.00
#
_symmetry.space_group_name_H-M   'P 1'
#
loop_
_entity.id
_entity.type
_entity.pdbx_description
1 polymer ?
#
loop_
_entity_poly.entity_id
_entity_poly.type
_entity_poly.pdbx_seq_one_letter_code
_entity_poly.pdbx_strand_id
1 'polypeptide(L)'
;MRFHRIDSDQGAGSDSKPLLQSVMHHFDVDFNDQRNSGMAKCPLHDDNTPSFSYKLDEGLWNCHSCSNGGDSFTLIEKYHDMQLDKAIDFKQAKAYAKQHGLEEGAVAKETGYTSRYGGGRKAAGKKPGQKPGGGYVPAWKRK
;
A
#
# COMPACT_ATOMS: atom_id res chain seq x y z
N MET A 1 -44.27 -8.01 -0.20
CA MET A 1 -43.37 -8.00 -1.37
C MET A 1 -41.95 -8.28 -0.89
N ARG A 2 -41.29 -9.33 -1.39
CA ARG A 2 -39.86 -9.59 -1.12
C ARG A 2 -39.05 -8.64 -1.99
N PHE A 3 -38.53 -7.58 -1.38
CA PHE A 3 -37.56 -6.71 -2.05
C PHE A 3 -36.31 -7.55 -2.33
N HIS A 4 -36.09 -7.88 -3.61
CA HIS A 4 -34.82 -8.45 -4.03
C HIS A 4 -33.76 -7.41 -3.78
N ARG A 5 -32.69 -7.80 -3.08
CA ARG A 5 -31.50 -6.98 -2.93
C ARG A 5 -30.91 -6.83 -4.33
N ILE A 6 -31.08 -5.65 -4.90
CA ILE A 6 -30.39 -5.23 -6.11
C ILE A 6 -28.96 -4.97 -5.66
N ASP A 7 -28.12 -6.00 -5.70
CA ASP A 7 -26.66 -5.83 -5.73
C ASP A 7 -26.30 -5.44 -7.16
N SER A 8 -26.61 -4.19 -7.51
CA SER A 8 -26.11 -3.49 -8.69
C SER A 8 -25.10 -2.46 -8.22
N ASP A 9 -23.84 -2.86 -8.14
CA ASP A 9 -22.74 -1.98 -8.52
C ASP A 9 -21.80 -2.76 -9.45
N GLN A 10 -22.27 -2.95 -10.68
CA GLN A 10 -21.38 -2.91 -11.81
C GLN A 10 -21.28 -1.43 -12.20
N GLY A 11 -20.18 -0.74 -11.89
CA GLY A 11 -19.92 0.54 -12.55
C GLY A 11 -18.94 1.53 -11.91
N ALA A 12 -17.63 1.28 -12.06
CA ALA A 12 -16.69 2.29 -12.55
C ALA A 12 -15.44 1.53 -13.08
N GLY A 13 -15.22 1.37 -14.39
CA GLY A 13 -15.12 2.45 -15.38
C GLY A 13 -13.65 2.85 -15.60
N SER A 14 -12.83 1.93 -16.11
CA SER A 14 -11.59 2.15 -16.91
C SER A 14 -10.61 3.27 -16.49
N ASP A 15 -9.86 3.05 -15.41
CA ASP A 15 -8.55 3.68 -15.18
C ASP A 15 -7.59 2.58 -14.68
N SER A 16 -7.22 1.68 -15.59
CA SER A 16 -6.39 0.52 -15.30
C SER A 16 -5.02 0.96 -14.78
N LYS A 17 -4.81 0.83 -13.47
CA LYS A 17 -3.48 0.90 -12.87
C LYS A 17 -2.65 -0.26 -13.41
N PRO A 18 -1.45 -0.02 -13.98
CA PRO A 18 -0.61 -1.09 -14.47
C PRO A 18 -0.23 -1.99 -13.31
N LEU A 19 -0.16 -3.31 -13.55
CA LEU A 19 0.36 -4.23 -12.55
C LEU A 19 1.75 -3.78 -12.12
N LEU A 20 1.93 -3.65 -10.81
CA LEU A 20 3.23 -3.36 -10.24
C LEU A 20 4.27 -4.40 -10.68
N GLN A 21 3.86 -5.68 -10.76
CA GLN A 21 4.69 -6.77 -11.26
C GLN A 21 5.24 -6.49 -12.67
N SER A 22 4.38 -6.13 -13.62
CA SER A 22 4.77 -5.86 -15.00
C SER A 22 5.72 -4.67 -15.10
N VAL A 23 5.48 -3.62 -14.31
CA VAL A 23 6.34 -2.43 -14.24
C VAL A 23 7.71 -2.80 -13.66
N MET A 24 7.75 -3.62 -12.62
CA MET A 24 9.01 -4.08 -12.01
C MET A 24 9.83 -4.96 -12.95
N HIS A 25 9.20 -5.82 -13.75
CA HIS A 25 9.91 -6.59 -14.79
C HIS A 25 10.47 -5.70 -15.88
N HIS A 26 9.74 -4.66 -16.30
CA HIS A 26 10.20 -3.72 -17.33
C HIS A 26 11.44 -2.92 -16.90
N PHE A 27 11.59 -2.66 -15.60
CA PHE A 27 12.76 -1.99 -15.05
C PHE A 27 13.89 -2.94 -14.60
N ASP A 28 13.84 -4.22 -14.99
CA ASP A 28 14.83 -5.26 -14.64
C ASP A 28 15.09 -5.36 -13.12
N VAL A 29 14.04 -5.24 -12.32
CA VAL A 29 14.16 -5.43 -10.86
C VAL A 29 14.29 -6.93 -10.56
N ASP A 30 15.32 -7.32 -9.82
CA ASP A 30 15.44 -8.67 -9.27
C ASP A 30 14.46 -8.86 -8.11
N PHE A 31 13.26 -9.37 -8.38
CA PHE A 31 12.26 -9.70 -7.36
C PHE A 31 11.72 -11.14 -7.53
N ASN A 32 11.01 -11.62 -6.51
CA ASN A 32 10.42 -12.95 -6.49
C ASN A 32 8.92 -12.86 -6.80
N ASP A 33 8.53 -13.19 -8.03
CA ASP A 33 7.14 -13.14 -8.51
C ASP A 33 6.21 -14.13 -7.78
N GLN A 34 6.75 -15.21 -7.21
CA GLN A 34 5.98 -16.23 -6.50
C GLN A 34 5.45 -15.71 -5.15
N ARG A 35 5.99 -14.59 -4.65
CA ARG A 35 5.60 -14.01 -3.37
C ARG A 35 4.76 -12.76 -3.60
N ASN A 36 3.60 -12.71 -2.95
CA ASN A 36 2.74 -11.54 -2.98
C ASN A 36 3.38 -10.30 -2.32
N SER A 37 4.31 -10.51 -1.38
CA SER A 37 5.10 -9.44 -0.80
C SER A 37 6.54 -9.89 -0.57
N GLY A 38 7.47 -8.96 -0.68
CA GLY A 38 8.88 -9.26 -0.55
C GLY A 38 9.75 -8.01 -0.49
N MET A 39 11.06 -8.25 -0.41
CA MET A 39 12.09 -7.22 -0.55
C MET A 39 12.89 -7.49 -1.82
N ALA A 40 13.26 -6.44 -2.53
CA ALA A 40 14.08 -6.46 -3.73
C ALA A 40 15.14 -5.34 -3.65
N LYS A 41 16.05 -5.35 -4.62
CA LYS A 41 16.94 -4.22 -4.86
C LYS A 41 16.12 -3.07 -5.46
N CYS A 42 16.44 -1.85 -5.05
CA CYS A 42 15.73 -0.68 -5.55
C CYS A 42 16.35 -0.24 -6.89
N PRO A 43 15.57 -0.05 -7.97
CA PRO A 43 16.08 0.42 -9.27
C PRO A 43 16.39 1.93 -9.29
N LEU A 44 16.04 2.66 -8.23
CA LEU A 44 16.15 4.12 -8.14
C LEU A 44 17.49 4.61 -7.59
N HIS A 45 18.27 3.72 -6.98
CA HIS A 45 19.61 4.02 -6.49
C HIS A 45 20.48 2.77 -6.58
N ASP A 46 21.76 2.97 -6.85
CA ASP A 46 22.75 1.89 -6.88
C ASP A 46 23.17 1.58 -5.43
N ASP A 47 22.38 0.75 -4.76
CA ASP A 47 22.68 0.25 -3.41
C ASP A 47 22.73 -1.27 -3.41
N ASN A 48 23.72 -1.81 -2.70
CA ASN A 48 23.95 -3.24 -2.59
C ASN A 48 22.94 -3.92 -1.66
N THR A 49 22.14 -3.17 -0.89
CA THR A 49 21.17 -3.71 0.06
C THR A 49 19.74 -3.74 -0.50
N PRO A 50 18.99 -4.84 -0.31
CA PRO A 50 17.60 -4.93 -0.76
C PRO A 50 16.68 -4.11 0.17
N SER A 51 16.48 -2.83 -0.16
CA SER A 51 15.66 -1.89 0.62
C SER A 51 14.29 -1.59 0.01
N PHE A 52 13.95 -2.22 -1.11
CA PHE A 52 12.68 -2.04 -1.83
C PHE A 52 11.64 -3.07 -1.37
N SER A 53 10.63 -2.64 -0.63
CA SER A 53 9.50 -3.48 -0.21
C SER A 53 8.35 -3.34 -1.19
N TYR A 54 7.80 -4.47 -1.67
CA TYR A 54 6.68 -4.49 -2.60
C TYR A 54 5.54 -5.37 -2.11
N LYS A 55 4.32 -5.02 -2.54
CA LYS A 55 3.09 -5.80 -2.36
C LYS A 55 2.31 -5.84 -3.68
N LEU A 56 2.25 -7.02 -4.30
CA LEU A 56 1.63 -7.21 -5.61
C LEU A 56 0.09 -7.12 -5.54
N ASP A 57 -0.55 -7.65 -4.50
CA ASP A 57 -2.02 -7.62 -4.31
C ASP A 57 -2.56 -6.19 -4.11
N GLU A 58 -1.81 -5.34 -3.42
CA GLU A 58 -2.18 -3.94 -3.22
C GLU A 58 -1.67 -3.04 -4.37
N GLY A 59 -0.68 -3.50 -5.15
CA GLY A 59 -0.02 -2.69 -6.18
C GLY A 59 0.85 -1.57 -5.60
N LEU A 60 1.33 -1.74 -4.36
CA LEU A 60 2.07 -0.73 -3.61
C LEU A 60 3.53 -1.11 -3.44
N TRP A 61 4.40 -0.11 -3.46
CA TRP A 61 5.82 -0.25 -3.20
C TRP A 61 6.34 0.84 -2.26
N ASN A 62 7.43 0.55 -1.56
CA ASN A 62 8.13 1.49 -0.70
C ASN A 62 9.63 1.17 -0.64
N CYS A 63 10.47 2.16 -0.94
CA CYS A 63 11.91 2.08 -0.76
C CYS A 63 12.32 2.76 0.54
N HIS A 64 12.92 2.00 1.46
CA HIS A 64 13.36 2.52 2.75
C HIS A 64 14.61 3.40 2.67
N SER A 65 15.47 3.21 1.66
CA SER A 65 16.67 4.04 1.47
C SER A 65 16.34 5.40 0.85
N CYS A 66 15.46 5.42 -0.16
CA CYS A 66 15.10 6.66 -0.87
C CYS A 66 13.93 7.41 -0.20
N SER A 67 13.25 6.79 0.78
CA SER A 67 12.01 7.31 1.37
C SER A 67 10.91 7.62 0.35
N ASN A 68 10.92 6.92 -0.78
CA ASN A 68 9.92 7.02 -1.84
C ASN A 68 9.00 5.80 -1.79
N GLY A 69 7.71 6.00 -2.01
CA GLY A 69 6.74 4.92 -2.10
C GLY A 69 5.45 5.39 -2.74
N GLY A 70 4.63 4.45 -3.20
CA GLY A 70 3.37 4.75 -3.86
C GLY A 70 2.87 3.61 -4.72
N ASP A 71 2.11 3.99 -5.76
CA ASP A 71 1.53 3.10 -6.75
C ASP A 71 2.53 2.84 -7.90
N SER A 72 2.19 1.92 -8.81
CA SER A 72 2.92 1.65 -10.06
C SER A 72 3.22 2.91 -10.89
N PHE A 73 2.30 3.88 -10.95
CA PHE A 73 2.54 5.14 -11.67
C PHE A 73 3.62 6.00 -11.00
N THR A 74 3.58 6.10 -9.67
CA THR A 74 4.59 6.82 -8.89
C THR A 74 5.96 6.20 -9.07
N LEU A 75 6.05 4.88 -9.26
CA LEU A 75 7.33 4.21 -9.58
C LEU A 75 7.92 4.73 -10.89
N ILE A 76 7.09 4.81 -11.94
CA ILE A 76 7.51 5.29 -13.27
C ILE A 76 7.96 6.76 -13.16
N GLU A 77 7.17 7.62 -12.54
CA GLU A 77 7.52 9.03 -12.34
C GLU A 77 8.86 9.20 -11.63
N LYS A 78 9.06 8.48 -10.52
CA LYS A 78 10.30 8.55 -9.73
C LYS A 78 11.50 7.95 -10.44
N TYR A 79 11.30 6.91 -11.23
CA TYR A 79 12.36 6.33 -12.05
C TYR A 79 12.86 7.34 -13.10
N HIS A 80 11.94 8.00 -13.80
CA HIS A 80 12.27 9.02 -14.78
C HIS A 80 12.92 10.27 -14.16
N ASP A 81 12.44 10.70 -13.00
CA ASP A 81 13.00 11.83 -12.27
C ASP A 81 14.44 11.56 -11.82
N MET A 82 14.71 10.39 -11.23
CA MET A 82 16.03 10.09 -10.66
C MET A 82 17.05 9.54 -11.68
N GLN A 83 16.63 8.78 -12.69
CA GLN A 83 17.58 8.17 -13.65
C GLN A 83 17.70 8.91 -14.97
N LEU A 84 16.70 9.71 -15.34
CA LEU A 84 16.70 10.43 -16.61
C LEU A 84 16.76 11.95 -16.43
N ASP A 85 16.82 12.43 -15.18
CA ASP A 85 16.75 13.85 -14.80
C ASP A 85 15.57 14.58 -15.49
N LYS A 86 14.48 13.85 -15.75
CA LYS A 86 13.31 14.33 -16.48
C LYS A 86 12.06 14.05 -15.67
N ALA A 87 11.59 15.08 -14.99
CA ALA A 87 10.27 15.04 -14.35
C ALA A 87 9.19 14.89 -15.42
N ILE A 88 8.41 13.81 -15.29
CA ILE A 88 7.25 13.52 -16.13
C ILE A 88 5.97 13.72 -15.32
N ASP A 89 4.93 14.23 -15.97
CA ASP A 89 3.60 14.36 -15.37
C ASP A 89 2.88 13.00 -15.36
N PHE A 90 1.87 12.85 -14.49
CA PHE A 90 1.03 11.65 -14.42
C PHE A 90 0.44 11.24 -15.77
N LYS A 91 0.08 12.22 -16.63
CA LYS A 91 -0.40 11.94 -17.99
C LYS A 91 0.65 11.26 -18.86
N GLN A 92 1.91 11.66 -18.73
CA GLN A 92 3.03 11.06 -19.45
C GLN A 92 3.36 9.67 -18.89
N ALA A 93 3.32 9.50 -17.57
CA ALA A 93 3.47 8.18 -16.94
C ALA A 93 2.38 7.20 -17.41
N LYS A 94 1.12 7.66 -17.53
CA LYS A 94 0.02 6.88 -18.09
C LYS A 94 0.22 6.55 -19.58
N ALA A 95 0.71 7.51 -20.37
CA ALA A 95 1.03 7.28 -21.77
C ALA A 95 2.16 6.25 -21.93
N TYR A 96 3.18 6.31 -21.08
CA TYR A 96 4.29 5.36 -21.04
C TYR A 96 3.80 3.95 -20.71
N ALA A 97 2.97 3.80 -19.66
CA ALA A 97 2.36 2.52 -19.30
C ALA A 97 1.60 1.88 -20.48
N LYS A 98 0.82 2.69 -21.19
CA LYS A 98 0.07 2.26 -22.38
C LYS A 98 0.98 1.91 -23.56
N GLN A 99 2.04 2.69 -23.80
CA GLN A 99 3.00 2.42 -24.89
C GLN A 99 3.76 1.11 -24.68
N HIS A 100 4.08 0.80 -23.42
CA HIS A 100 4.81 -0.41 -23.05
C HIS A 100 3.91 -1.62 -22.81
N GLY A 101 2.59 -1.52 -23.06
CA GLY A 101 1.66 -2.64 -22.96
C GLY A 101 1.54 -3.21 -21.53
N LEU A 102 1.73 -2.35 -20.52
CA LEU A 102 1.62 -2.70 -19.11
C LEU A 102 0.14 -2.80 -18.70
N GLU A 103 -0.61 -3.73 -19.30
CA GLU A 103 -2.03 -3.94 -19.04
C GLU A 103 -2.25 -5.17 -18.13
N GLU A 104 -3.36 -5.12 -17.38
CA GLU A 104 -4.05 -6.21 -16.65
C GLU A 104 -3.85 -6.36 -15.14
N GLY A 105 -4.62 -5.61 -14.35
CA GLY A 105 -5.44 -6.31 -13.33
C GLY A 105 -5.14 -6.08 -11.86
N ALA A 106 -4.48 -4.99 -11.46
CA ALA A 106 -4.44 -4.64 -10.05
C ALA A 106 -5.82 -4.11 -9.62
N VAL A 107 -6.61 -4.99 -9.00
CA VAL A 107 -7.80 -4.60 -8.24
C VAL A 107 -7.28 -3.73 -7.10
N ALA A 108 -7.36 -2.41 -7.28
CA ALA A 108 -7.22 -1.48 -6.18
C ALA A 108 -8.34 -1.81 -5.20
N LYS A 109 -8.07 -2.68 -4.23
CA LYS A 109 -8.94 -2.83 -3.07
C LYS A 109 -9.02 -1.44 -2.48
N GLU A 110 -10.25 -0.95 -2.33
CA GLU A 110 -10.58 0.21 -1.52
C GLU A 110 -10.06 -0.04 -0.10
N THR A 111 -8.76 0.17 0.13
CA THR A 111 -8.21 0.22 1.47
C THR A 111 -8.69 1.54 2.03
N GLY A 112 -9.92 1.52 2.55
CA GLY A 112 -10.32 2.50 3.55
C GLY A 112 -9.18 2.54 4.56
N TYR A 113 -8.47 3.66 4.61
CA TYR A 113 -7.41 3.93 5.56
C TYR A 113 -8.05 3.96 6.96
N THR A 114 -8.38 2.79 7.50
CA THR A 114 -8.68 2.64 8.91
C THR A 114 -7.32 2.51 9.57
N SER A 115 -6.69 3.65 9.84
CA SER A 115 -5.50 3.67 10.68
C SER A 115 -5.74 2.79 11.90
N ARG A 116 -4.82 1.87 12.22
CA ARG A 116 -4.85 1.11 13.49
C ARG A 116 -4.84 2.02 14.71
N TYR A 117 -4.52 3.30 14.54
CA TYR A 117 -4.60 4.34 15.56
C TYR A 117 -5.91 5.13 15.56
N GLY A 118 -6.81 4.94 14.57
CA GLY A 118 -8.11 5.61 14.46
C GLY A 118 -9.32 4.69 14.72
N GLY A 119 -9.14 3.38 14.79
CA GLY A 119 -10.17 2.43 15.17
C GLY A 119 -10.33 2.36 16.70
N GLY A 120 -11.24 3.15 17.26
CA GLY A 120 -11.63 3.04 18.66
C GLY A 120 -12.05 1.62 18.98
N ARG A 121 -11.21 0.89 19.70
CA ARG A 121 -11.60 -0.40 20.31
C ARG A 121 -12.80 -0.06 21.19
N LYS A 122 -13.98 -0.63 20.94
CA LYS A 122 -15.07 -0.49 21.90
C LYS A 122 -14.56 -1.08 23.20
N ALA A 123 -14.45 -0.27 24.25
CA ALA A 123 -14.06 -0.76 25.56
C ALA A 123 -15.01 -1.91 25.91
N ALA A 124 -14.46 -3.09 26.21
CA ALA A 124 -15.27 -4.23 26.60
C ALA A 124 -16.19 -3.80 27.76
N GLY A 125 -17.50 -3.96 27.59
CA GLY A 125 -18.47 -3.62 28.62
C GLY A 125 -18.10 -4.29 29.94
N LYS A 126 -18.19 -3.54 31.04
CA LYS A 126 -17.85 -4.03 32.37
C LYS A 126 -18.69 -5.28 32.68
N LYS A 127 -18.05 -6.42 32.90
CA LYS A 127 -18.76 -7.65 33.30
C LYS A 127 -19.43 -7.40 34.66
N PRO A 128 -20.73 -7.73 34.84
CA PRO A 128 -21.40 -7.58 36.12
C PRO A 128 -20.67 -8.42 37.18
N GLY A 129 -20.29 -7.79 38.31
CA GLY A 129 -19.61 -8.45 39.44
C GLY A 129 -18.10 -8.20 39.57
N GLN A 130 -17.46 -7.46 38.66
CA GLN A 130 -16.02 -7.15 38.78
C GLN A 130 -15.77 -6.10 39.88
N LYS A 131 -15.26 -6.53 41.04
CA LYS A 131 -14.81 -5.63 42.12
C LYS A 131 -13.67 -4.74 41.58
N PRO A 132 -13.71 -3.41 41.77
CA PRO A 132 -12.60 -2.56 41.38
C PRO A 132 -11.32 -3.06 42.09
N GLY A 133 -10.25 -3.26 41.33
CA GLY A 133 -8.98 -3.75 41.84
C GLY A 133 -8.55 -2.95 43.06
N GLY A 134 -8.18 -3.65 44.14
CA GLY A 134 -7.77 -3.05 45.40
C GLY A 134 -6.78 -1.92 45.16
N GLY A 135 -7.14 -0.72 45.63
CA GLY A 135 -6.40 0.50 45.35
C GLY A 135 -4.98 0.39 45.85
N TYR A 136 -4.03 0.39 44.91
CA TYR A 136 -2.64 0.70 45.24
C TYR A 136 -2.63 2.10 45.87
N VAL A 137 -2.34 2.17 47.16
CA VAL A 137 -2.14 3.44 47.86
C VAL A 137 -0.65 3.75 47.78
N PRO A 138 -0.25 4.83 47.07
CA PRO A 138 1.14 5.20 46.96
C PRO A 138 1.75 5.45 48.35
N ALA A 139 3.04 5.14 48.49
CA ALA A 139 3.70 5.13 49.80
C ALA A 139 3.60 6.45 50.59
N TRP A 140 3.58 7.57 49.88
CA TRP A 140 3.48 8.93 50.42
C TRP A 140 2.07 9.30 50.92
N LYS A 141 1.06 8.45 50.70
CA LYS A 141 -0.32 8.63 51.17
C LYS A 141 -0.68 7.67 52.33
N ARG A 142 0.29 6.87 52.79
CA ARG A 142 0.16 6.07 54.02
C ARG A 142 0.55 7.00 55.19
N LYS A 143 -0.38 7.22 56.14
CA LYS A 143 -0.11 7.99 57.37
C LYS A 143 0.94 7.29 58.24
#